data_AF-A0AA47P0H6-F1
#
_entry.id   AF-A0AA47P0H6-F1
#
_cell.length_a   1.000
_cell.length_b   1.000
_cell.length_c   1.000
_cell.angle_alpha   90.00
_cell.angle_beta   90.00
_cell.angle_gamma   90.00
#
_symmetry.space_group_name_H-M   'P 1'
#
loop_
_entity.id
_entity.type
_entity.pdbx_description
1 polymer ?
#
loop_
_entity_poly.entity_id
_entity_poly.type
_entity_poly.pdbx_seq_one_letter_code
_entity_poly.pdbx_strand_id
1 'polypeptide(L)'
;MTHPIQQDATSCGAYALKFAECILGGFPLEFDNSTSGVNTIREHIAVSLLENTDDLSDLCHSCGEQQGDTLWIGCDICPRWYHKSCVKYPHRGRRKYICVACK
;
A
#
# COMPACT_ATOMS: atom_id res chain seq x y z
N MET A 1 13.36 -29.37 -11.23
CA MET A 1 13.76 -28.01 -10.80
C MET A 1 13.46 -27.91 -9.32
N THR A 2 14.46 -27.72 -8.47
CA THR A 2 14.30 -27.61 -7.01
C THR A 2 14.06 -26.14 -6.68
N HIS A 3 12.94 -25.82 -6.04
CA HIS A 3 12.66 -24.48 -5.55
C HIS A 3 11.86 -24.58 -4.23
N PRO A 4 11.88 -23.53 -3.39
CA PRO A 4 11.09 -23.50 -2.18
C PRO A 4 9.59 -23.64 -2.49
N ILE A 5 8.90 -24.49 -1.71
CA ILE A 5 7.45 -24.71 -1.81
C ILE A 5 6.78 -23.99 -0.66
N GLN A 6 5.69 -23.28 -0.96
CA GLN A 6 4.87 -22.59 0.03
C GLN A 6 4.27 -23.57 1.05
N GLN A 7 4.30 -23.18 2.33
CA GLN A 7 3.89 -24.03 3.47
C GLN A 7 2.54 -23.62 4.09
N ASP A 8 1.91 -22.55 3.60
CA ASP A 8 0.66 -21.99 4.14
C ASP A 8 -0.33 -21.61 3.03
N ALA A 9 -1.49 -21.07 3.39
CA ALA A 9 -2.52 -20.64 2.43
C ALA A 9 -2.44 -19.16 2.01
N THR A 10 -1.52 -18.36 2.57
CA THR A 10 -1.57 -16.88 2.51
C THR A 10 -0.30 -16.23 1.98
N SER A 11 0.73 -17.00 1.67
CA SER A 11 2.05 -16.49 1.27
C SER A 11 2.32 -16.57 -0.23
N CYS A 12 1.34 -16.98 -1.05
CA CYS A 12 1.50 -17.11 -2.50
C CYS A 12 1.98 -15.82 -3.18
N GLY A 13 1.46 -14.66 -2.76
CA GLY A 13 1.92 -13.37 -3.29
C GLY A 13 3.37 -13.05 -2.95
N ALA A 14 3.82 -13.36 -1.73
CA ALA A 14 5.21 -13.13 -1.31
C ALA A 14 6.17 -14.03 -2.10
N TYR A 15 5.79 -15.28 -2.35
CA TYR A 15 6.60 -16.21 -3.15
C TYR A 15 6.64 -15.78 -4.61
N ALA A 16 5.50 -15.38 -5.19
CA ALA A 16 5.45 -14.90 -6.56
C ALA A 16 6.41 -13.71 -6.78
N LEU A 17 6.41 -12.75 -5.85
CA LEU A 17 7.31 -11.60 -5.89
C LEU A 17 8.78 -12.03 -5.70
N LYS A 18 9.07 -12.94 -4.76
CA LYS A 18 10.45 -13.40 -4.54
C LYS A 18 10.99 -14.20 -5.72
N PHE A 19 10.17 -15.03 -6.35
CA PHE A 19 10.53 -15.72 -7.58
C PHE A 19 10.79 -14.73 -8.71
N ALA A 20 9.93 -13.72 -8.90
CA ALA A 20 10.16 -12.69 -9.91
C ALA A 20 11.48 -11.95 -9.68
N GLU A 21 11.77 -11.57 -8.44
CA GLU A 21 13.05 -10.95 -8.06
C GLU A 21 14.26 -11.83 -8.40
N CYS A 22 14.23 -13.12 -8.03
CA CYS A 22 15.31 -14.05 -8.38
C CYS A 22 15.49 -14.21 -9.89
N ILE A 23 14.39 -14.39 -10.64
CA ILE A 23 14.43 -14.60 -12.10
C ILE A 23 14.98 -13.35 -12.80
N LEU A 24 14.46 -12.17 -12.46
CA LEU A 24 14.88 -10.91 -13.08
C LEU A 24 16.33 -10.54 -12.71
N GLY A 25 16.76 -10.90 -11.49
CA GLY A 25 18.14 -10.69 -11.04
C GLY A 25 19.13 -11.76 -11.51
N GLY A 26 18.67 -12.85 -12.14
CA GLY A 26 19.52 -13.98 -12.51
C GLY A 26 20.06 -14.76 -11.31
N PHE A 27 19.39 -14.68 -10.16
CA PHE A 27 19.75 -15.41 -8.94
C PHE A 27 19.16 -16.82 -8.92
N PRO A 28 19.79 -17.78 -8.22
CA PRO A 28 19.18 -19.07 -7.95
C PRO A 28 17.80 -18.92 -7.28
N LEU A 29 16.89 -19.84 -7.59
CA LEU A 29 15.57 -19.90 -6.95
C LEU A 29 15.65 -20.53 -5.55
N GLU A 30 16.49 -19.94 -4.70
CA GLU A 30 16.75 -20.39 -3.33
C GLU A 30 16.48 -19.24 -2.36
N PHE A 31 15.54 -19.44 -1.44
CA PHE A 31 15.23 -18.49 -0.38
C PHE A 31 14.61 -19.22 0.82
N ASP A 32 14.79 -18.64 2.01
CA ASP A 32 14.22 -19.17 3.25
C ASP A 32 12.69 -19.14 3.19
N ASN A 33 12.09 -20.34 3.20
CA ASN A 33 10.65 -20.55 3.16
C ASN A 33 10.05 -20.91 4.52
N SER A 34 10.83 -20.79 5.59
CA SER A 34 10.33 -20.79 6.96
C SER A 34 9.38 -19.62 7.19
N THR A 35 8.55 -19.70 8.23
CA THR A 35 7.68 -18.59 8.62
C THR A 35 8.46 -17.30 8.86
N SER A 36 9.66 -17.39 9.43
CA SER A 36 10.54 -16.23 9.65
C SER A 36 11.03 -15.65 8.33
N GLY A 37 11.52 -16.49 7.42
CA GLY A 37 12.00 -16.05 6.11
C GLY A 37 10.91 -15.38 5.28
N VAL A 38 9.69 -15.93 5.31
CA VAL A 38 8.53 -15.32 4.64
C VAL A 38 8.17 -13.97 5.27
N ASN A 39 8.27 -13.82 6.59
CA ASN A 39 8.05 -12.53 7.24
C ASN A 39 9.11 -11.50 6.82
N THR A 40 10.38 -11.90 6.69
CA THR A 40 11.43 -11.04 6.14
C THR A 40 11.15 -10.64 4.69
N ILE A 41 10.66 -11.55 3.85
CA ILE A 41 10.23 -11.23 2.48
C ILE A 41 9.10 -10.19 2.50
N ARG A 42 8.11 -10.34 3.39
CA ARG A 42 7.00 -9.37 3.54
C ARG A 42 7.49 -8.00 3.99
N GLU A 43 8.41 -7.97 4.96
CA GLU A 43 9.04 -6.73 5.42
C GLU A 43 9.79 -6.04 4.28
N HIS A 44 10.61 -6.79 3.52
CA HIS A 44 11.32 -6.26 2.38
C HIS A 44 10.39 -5.67 1.31
N ILE A 45 9.28 -6.36 1.00
CA ILE A 45 8.25 -5.85 0.09
C ILE A 45 7.65 -4.55 0.63
N ALA A 46 7.28 -4.50 1.91
CA ALA A 46 6.68 -3.32 2.52
C ALA A 46 7.63 -2.12 2.50
N VAL A 47 8.89 -2.32 2.89
CA VAL A 47 9.93 -1.27 2.86
C VAL A 47 10.14 -0.78 1.43
N SER A 48 10.31 -1.70 0.47
CA SER A 48 10.49 -1.34 -0.94
C SER A 48 9.34 -0.49 -1.48
N LEU A 49 8.10 -0.84 -1.14
CA LEU A 49 6.91 -0.08 -1.54
C LEU A 49 6.85 1.30 -0.89
N LEU A 50 7.23 1.42 0.38
CA LEU A 50 7.23 2.70 1.10
C LEU A 50 8.34 3.64 0.59
N GLU A 51 9.51 3.10 0.26
CA GLU A 51 10.66 3.88 -0.23
C GLU A 51 10.50 4.31 -1.69
N ASN A 52 9.76 3.54 -2.49
CA ASN A 52 9.60 3.77 -3.93
C ASN A 52 8.16 4.17 -4.30
N THR A 53 7.33 4.62 -3.34
CA THR A 53 6.01 5.19 -3.67
C THR A 53 6.15 6.60 -4.23
N ASP A 54 5.30 6.93 -5.20
CA ASP A 54 5.16 8.31 -5.66
C ASP A 54 4.59 9.19 -4.54
N ASP A 55 4.91 10.48 -4.60
CA ASP A 55 4.26 11.48 -3.75
C ASP A 55 2.81 11.71 -4.22
N LEU A 56 1.86 11.23 -3.42
CA LEU A 56 0.43 11.37 -3.68
C LEU A 56 -0.19 12.55 -2.92
N SER A 57 0.62 13.46 -2.36
CA SER A 57 0.14 14.59 -1.55
C SER A 57 -0.81 15.52 -2.30
N ASP A 58 -0.63 15.64 -3.61
CA ASP A 58 -1.47 16.45 -4.50
C ASP A 58 -2.70 15.71 -5.06
N LEU A 59 -2.90 14.44 -4.68
CA LEU A 59 -4.03 13.63 -5.15
C LEU A 59 -5.10 13.47 -4.07
N CYS A 60 -6.36 13.49 -4.51
CA CYS A 60 -7.47 13.13 -3.65
C CYS A 60 -7.37 11.64 -3.30
N HIS A 61 -7.22 11.32 -2.02
CA HIS A 61 -7.03 9.94 -1.55
C HIS A 61 -8.33 9.09 -1.58
N SER A 62 -9.39 9.58 -2.23
CA SER A 62 -10.63 8.84 -2.50
C SER A 62 -10.77 8.48 -3.99
N CYS A 63 -10.50 9.42 -4.90
CA CYS A 63 -10.64 9.18 -6.35
C CYS A 63 -9.31 9.04 -7.10
N GLY A 64 -8.17 9.38 -6.50
CA GLY A 64 -6.86 9.32 -7.14
C GLY A 64 -6.56 10.49 -8.08
N GLU A 65 -7.46 11.46 -8.20
CA GLU A 65 -7.31 12.59 -9.11
C GLU A 65 -6.89 13.86 -8.38
N GLN A 66 -6.06 14.68 -9.02
CA GLN A 66 -5.82 16.05 -8.58
C GLN A 66 -7.00 16.95 -8.96
N GLN A 67 -7.53 16.76 -10.17
CA GLN A 67 -8.63 17.56 -10.72
C GLN A 67 -9.98 17.09 -10.18
N GLY A 68 -10.90 18.04 -9.94
CA GLY A 68 -12.20 17.76 -9.32
C GLY A 68 -12.80 19.03 -8.72
N ASP A 69 -13.15 18.98 -7.44
CA ASP A 69 -13.57 20.17 -6.68
C ASP A 69 -12.41 21.14 -6.47
N THR A 70 -12.71 22.45 -6.48
CA THR A 70 -11.79 23.47 -5.98
C THR A 70 -11.61 23.42 -4.46
N LEU A 71 -12.47 22.68 -3.75
CA LEU A 71 -12.50 22.61 -2.29
C LEU A 71 -12.01 21.26 -1.77
N TRP A 72 -10.95 21.32 -0.99
CA TRP A 72 -10.33 20.16 -0.34
C TRP A 72 -10.62 20.11 1.16
N ILE A 73 -10.46 18.92 1.74
CA ILE A 73 -10.54 18.67 3.18
C ILE A 73 -9.48 17.64 3.60
N GLY A 74 -8.74 17.95 4.66
CA GLY A 74 -7.73 17.06 5.24
C GLY A 74 -8.30 16.25 6.41
N CYS A 75 -7.81 15.02 6.58
CA CYS A 75 -8.11 14.22 7.76
C CYS A 75 -7.43 14.80 9.01
N ASP A 76 -8.10 14.81 10.16
CA ASP A 76 -7.51 15.29 11.42
C ASP A 76 -6.57 14.29 12.10
N ILE A 77 -6.47 13.04 11.58
CA ILE A 77 -5.65 11.96 12.17
C ILE A 77 -4.42 11.63 11.31
N CYS A 78 -4.49 11.84 9.99
CA CYS A 78 -3.41 11.50 9.07
C CYS A 78 -3.23 12.61 8.03
N PRO A 79 -2.09 12.66 7.33
CA PRO A 79 -1.79 13.75 6.40
C PRO A 79 -2.56 13.69 5.07
N ARG A 80 -3.57 12.81 4.93
CA ARG A 80 -4.28 12.59 3.67
C ARG A 80 -5.34 13.66 3.40
N TRP A 81 -5.44 14.06 2.13
CA TRP A 81 -6.37 15.07 1.63
C TRP A 81 -7.36 14.51 0.61
N TYR A 82 -8.55 15.12 0.56
CA TYR A 82 -9.68 14.66 -0.24
C TYR A 82 -10.45 15.82 -0.85
N HIS A 83 -11.02 15.65 -2.05
CA HIS A 83 -12.07 16.53 -2.53
C HIS A 83 -13.30 16.43 -1.63
N LYS A 84 -13.93 17.57 -1.30
CA LYS A 84 -15.11 17.57 -0.41
C LYS A 84 -16.27 16.76 -0.99
N SER A 85 -16.50 16.79 -2.31
CA SER A 85 -17.51 15.98 -2.98
C SER A 85 -17.24 14.48 -2.86
N CYS A 86 -15.99 14.04 -3.02
CA CYS A 86 -15.61 12.62 -2.94
C CYS A 86 -15.92 11.99 -1.58
N VAL A 87 -15.97 12.79 -0.52
CA VAL A 87 -16.24 12.31 0.85
C VAL A 87 -17.60 12.73 1.38
N LYS A 88 -18.45 13.30 0.50
CA LYS A 88 -19.84 13.73 0.77
C LYS A 88 -19.96 14.56 2.05
N TYR A 89 -19.00 15.43 2.33
CA TYR A 89 -18.99 16.19 3.58
C TYR A 89 -20.15 17.20 3.61
N PRO A 90 -21.13 17.06 4.53
CA PRO A 90 -22.28 17.97 4.55
C PRO A 90 -21.84 19.35 5.01
N HIS A 91 -22.29 20.37 4.26
CA HIS A 91 -22.12 21.76 4.65
C HIS A 91 -22.88 22.02 5.97
N ARG A 92 -22.13 22.52 6.95
CA ARG A 92 -22.53 23.13 8.24
C ARG A 92 -22.50 22.18 9.45
N GLY A 93 -21.63 22.50 10.41
CA GLY A 93 -21.74 22.05 11.81
C GLY A 93 -20.60 21.17 12.33
N ARG A 94 -19.95 20.36 11.49
CA ARG A 94 -18.81 19.54 11.92
C ARG A 94 -17.49 20.30 11.75
N ARG A 95 -16.66 20.31 12.80
CA ARG A 95 -15.33 20.95 12.80
C ARG A 95 -14.19 19.98 12.51
N LYS A 96 -14.45 18.67 12.58
CA LYS A 96 -13.46 17.61 12.37
C LYS A 96 -13.90 16.65 11.26
N TYR A 97 -12.94 16.20 10.46
CA TYR A 97 -13.10 15.19 9.43
C TYR A 97 -12.08 14.05 9.67
N ILE A 98 -12.58 12.82 9.81
CA ILE A 98 -11.78 11.59 9.92
C ILE A 98 -12.08 10.73 8.70
N CYS A 99 -11.05 10.42 7.91
CA CYS A 99 -11.18 9.60 6.71
C CYS A 99 -11.47 8.13 7.06
N VAL A 100 -11.97 7.36 6.09
CA VAL A 100 -12.34 5.94 6.29
C VAL A 100 -11.15 5.10 6.75
N ALA A 101 -9.95 5.39 6.27
CA ALA A 101 -8.73 4.66 6.65
C ALA A 101 -8.27 4.92 8.10
N CYS A 102 -8.77 5.97 8.75
CA CYS A 102 -8.43 6.31 10.14
C CYS A 102 -9.58 6.06 11.12
N LYS A 103 -10.73 5.57 10.64
CA LYS A 103 -11.82 5.08 11.49
C LYS A 103 -11.56 3.65 11.88
#